data_AF-A0A218NNK1-F1
#
_entry.id   AF-A0A218NNK1-F1
#
_cell.length_a   1.000
_cell.length_b   1.000
_cell.length_c   1.000
_cell.angle_alpha   90.00
_cell.angle_beta   90.00
_cell.angle_gamma   90.00
#
_symmetry.space_group_name_H-M   'P 1'
#
loop_
_entity.id
_entity.type
_entity.pdbx_description
1 polymer ?
#
loop_
_entity_poly.entity_id
_entity_poly.type
_entity_poly.pdbx_seq_one_letter_code
_entity_poly.pdbx_strand_id
1 'polypeptide(L)'
;MKNIPAKISYSFRKLEKIYGRSIDLKLVNGKFCIFEVLKTHSPKGRRNSISLSYIGWITNKGALIPAKPEFRGLDVSDLETFNGVPEPSEPDQKNLDAYDIYDIEVDGLDLKILKILSMNSRLAYPKISKLIGTPVNTVKYRIKKLKKELGIKDTLELNTGKLGFSNYLIAVKFLDQKPEEQNILKATSKNPRVQLVLLTKSIYDLLIFCLAENSSIIESTLDEIRGDPALRSIRSEWYVTSINPNYGFLPLRQEFFDILINKASNGSMMEEKLCLPALNSKEYKVLYELNIDGRKEFKSIDQKYNLPAGSSKKAYSNLINDTKKNLILRPTIIMRSIPKIYDAVIIAKVIDKAEFIKHKDVQIGAIDKPETTTDKFSYICDIGIPDGILYLFSVINDRDLEEVKNEIETSIKGVELESLIIEKNILGDIGYRRFVCGI
;
A
#
# COMPACT_ATOMS: atom_id res chain seq x y z
N MET A 1 7.31 -15.38 -38.38
CA MET A 1 6.82 -15.96 -37.11
C MET A 1 5.30 -16.10 -37.19
N LYS A 2 4.79 -17.30 -37.49
CA LYS A 2 3.35 -17.63 -37.45
C LYS A 2 3.17 -18.67 -36.33
N ASN A 3 2.19 -18.45 -35.45
CA ASN A 3 1.82 -19.20 -34.23
C ASN A 3 2.57 -18.87 -32.92
N ILE A 4 2.59 -17.60 -32.52
CA ILE A 4 2.80 -17.24 -31.11
C ILE A 4 1.45 -17.34 -30.40
N PRO A 5 1.29 -18.16 -29.34
CA PRO A 5 0.04 -18.26 -28.58
C PRO A 5 -0.45 -16.88 -28.07
N ALA A 6 -1.76 -16.65 -28.08
CA ALA A 6 -2.36 -15.35 -27.74
C ALA A 6 -1.89 -14.81 -26.38
N LYS A 7 -1.76 -15.69 -25.37
CA LYS A 7 -1.27 -15.31 -24.02
C LYS A 7 0.19 -14.85 -24.05
N ILE A 8 1.03 -15.53 -24.81
CA ILE A 8 2.46 -15.19 -24.93
C ILE A 8 2.63 -13.89 -25.71
N SER A 9 1.85 -13.72 -26.80
CA SER A 9 1.84 -12.47 -27.55
C SER A 9 1.34 -11.29 -26.73
N TYR A 10 0.35 -11.50 -25.84
CA TYR A 10 -0.15 -10.48 -24.93
C TYR A 10 0.90 -10.09 -23.89
N SER A 11 1.52 -11.06 -23.24
CA SER A 11 2.58 -10.82 -22.24
C SER A 11 3.80 -10.16 -22.86
N PHE A 12 4.21 -10.57 -24.05
CA PHE A 12 5.33 -9.96 -24.78
C PHE A 12 5.06 -8.48 -25.11
N ARG A 13 3.87 -8.16 -25.63
CA ARG A 13 3.47 -6.76 -25.90
C ARG A 13 3.42 -5.89 -24.64
N LYS A 14 3.07 -6.48 -23.49
CA LYS A 14 3.12 -5.78 -22.20
C LYS A 14 4.56 -5.49 -21.79
N LEU A 15 5.47 -6.43 -22.00
CA LEU A 15 6.91 -6.25 -21.73
C LEU A 15 7.57 -5.23 -22.68
N GLU A 16 7.17 -5.21 -23.96
CA GLU A 16 7.65 -4.21 -24.93
C GLU A 16 7.36 -2.77 -24.46
N LYS A 17 6.21 -2.57 -23.78
CA LYS A 17 5.83 -1.28 -23.20
C LYS A 17 6.61 -0.95 -21.93
N ILE A 18 6.88 -1.93 -21.08
CA ILE A 18 7.59 -1.75 -19.80
C ILE A 18 9.07 -1.43 -20.02
N TYR A 19 9.74 -2.09 -20.94
CA TYR A 19 11.20 -1.96 -21.11
C TYR A 19 11.62 -0.70 -21.89
N GLY A 20 10.71 -0.05 -22.61
CA GLY A 20 10.99 1.21 -23.33
C GLY A 20 12.14 1.16 -24.35
N ARG A 21 12.66 -0.04 -24.65
CA ARG A 21 13.75 -0.33 -25.60
C ARG A 21 13.38 -1.53 -26.46
N SER A 22 14.05 -1.65 -27.60
CA SER A 22 13.89 -2.75 -28.56
C SER A 22 14.15 -4.10 -27.86
N ILE A 23 13.11 -4.86 -27.53
CA ILE A 23 13.20 -6.25 -27.10
C ILE A 23 12.70 -7.16 -28.23
N ASP A 24 13.17 -8.39 -28.28
CA ASP A 24 12.78 -9.38 -29.29
C ASP A 24 12.34 -10.69 -28.63
N LEU A 25 11.40 -11.40 -29.27
CA LEU A 25 10.88 -12.69 -28.80
C LEU A 25 11.29 -13.79 -29.77
N LYS A 26 12.00 -14.80 -29.27
CA LYS A 26 12.43 -15.95 -30.07
C LYS A 26 12.04 -17.26 -29.40
N LEU A 27 11.60 -18.22 -30.21
CA LEU A 27 11.36 -19.58 -29.75
C LEU A 27 12.69 -20.34 -29.77
N VAL A 28 13.24 -20.63 -28.59
CA VAL A 28 14.50 -21.36 -28.43
C VAL A 28 14.22 -22.62 -27.62
N ASN A 29 14.56 -23.79 -28.16
CA ASN A 29 14.36 -25.09 -27.50
C ASN A 29 12.94 -25.28 -26.90
N GLY A 30 11.91 -24.82 -27.63
CA GLY A 30 10.50 -24.96 -27.24
C GLY A 30 9.97 -23.89 -26.26
N LYS A 31 10.78 -22.91 -25.85
CA LYS A 31 10.39 -21.82 -24.94
C LYS A 31 10.47 -20.46 -25.63
N PHE A 32 9.55 -19.56 -25.29
CA PHE A 32 9.50 -18.20 -25.85
C PHE A 32 10.42 -17.27 -25.06
N CYS A 33 11.69 -17.22 -25.45
CA CYS A 33 12.75 -16.44 -24.84
C CYS A 33 12.71 -14.97 -25.30
N ILE A 34 12.98 -14.07 -24.37
CA ILE A 34 13.02 -12.63 -24.56
C ILE A 34 14.47 -12.16 -24.53
N PHE A 35 14.80 -11.29 -25.48
CA PHE A 35 16.12 -10.71 -25.63
C PHE A 35 16.02 -9.18 -25.65
N GLU A 36 16.92 -8.50 -24.96
CA GLU A 36 17.16 -7.07 -25.16
C GLU A 36 18.03 -6.87 -26.40
N VAL A 37 17.62 -5.99 -27.30
CA VAL A 37 18.36 -5.63 -28.52
C VAL A 37 19.33 -4.50 -28.20
N LEU A 38 20.62 -4.82 -28.13
CA LEU A 38 21.68 -3.86 -27.89
C LEU A 38 22.27 -3.38 -29.23
N LYS A 39 22.25 -2.05 -29.45
CA LYS A 39 22.87 -1.42 -30.63
C LYS A 39 24.23 -0.85 -30.22
N THR A 40 25.31 -1.42 -30.77
CA THR A 40 26.67 -0.91 -30.55
C THR A 40 27.11 -0.04 -31.73
N HIS A 41 27.53 1.20 -31.44
CA HIS A 41 28.08 2.13 -32.42
C HIS A 41 29.61 2.05 -32.40
N SER A 42 30.23 1.77 -33.55
CA SER A 42 31.68 1.81 -33.66
C SER A 42 32.14 3.26 -33.89
N PRO A 43 33.08 3.80 -33.10
CA PRO A 43 33.56 5.18 -33.26
C PRO A 43 34.38 5.41 -34.55
N LYS A 44 34.65 4.38 -35.38
CA LYS A 44 35.50 4.48 -36.59
C LYS A 44 34.81 4.06 -37.90
N GLY A 45 33.51 4.29 -38.04
CA GLY A 45 32.82 4.18 -39.33
C GLY A 45 32.73 2.76 -39.93
N ARG A 46 32.95 1.70 -39.14
CA ARG A 46 32.65 0.32 -39.54
C ARG A 46 31.34 -0.13 -38.87
N ARG A 47 30.42 -0.63 -39.72
CA ARG A 47 29.05 -1.15 -39.47
C ARG A 47 28.56 -1.18 -38.00
N ASN A 48 27.38 -0.60 -37.79
CA ASN A 48 26.55 -0.84 -36.61
C ASN A 48 26.30 -2.35 -36.44
N SER A 49 26.60 -2.90 -35.27
CA SER A 49 26.25 -4.28 -34.91
C SER A 49 25.05 -4.28 -33.96
N ILE A 50 24.12 -5.21 -34.21
CA ILE A 50 22.98 -5.50 -33.35
C ILE A 50 23.30 -6.81 -32.63
N SER A 51 23.36 -6.79 -31.30
CA SER A 51 23.45 -8.00 -30.48
C SER A 51 22.17 -8.20 -29.67
N LEU A 52 21.82 -9.46 -29.41
CA LEU A 52 20.68 -9.85 -28.59
C LEU A 52 21.20 -10.36 -27.25
N SER A 53 20.67 -9.82 -26.16
CA SER A 53 21.04 -10.18 -24.79
C SER A 53 19.87 -10.87 -24.11
N TYR A 54 20.02 -12.13 -23.73
CA TYR A 54 18.96 -12.89 -23.08
C TYR A 54 18.57 -12.28 -21.72
N ILE A 55 17.28 -12.08 -21.49
CA ILE A 55 16.76 -11.49 -20.25
C ILE A 55 15.69 -12.34 -19.55
N GLY A 56 15.17 -13.39 -20.18
CA GLY A 56 14.18 -14.29 -19.59
C GLY A 56 13.30 -14.99 -20.63
N TRP A 57 12.30 -15.75 -20.22
CA TRP A 57 11.35 -16.43 -21.12
C TRP A 57 9.92 -16.34 -20.60
N ILE A 58 8.94 -16.50 -21.50
CA ILE A 58 7.51 -16.48 -21.20
C ILE A 58 6.98 -17.91 -21.15
N THR A 59 6.32 -18.28 -20.04
CA THR A 59 5.67 -19.57 -19.90
C THR A 59 4.47 -19.70 -20.83
N ASN A 60 4.02 -20.93 -21.08
CA ASN A 60 2.79 -21.19 -21.85
C ASN A 60 1.53 -20.51 -21.25
N LYS A 61 1.54 -20.20 -19.96
CA LYS A 61 0.48 -19.46 -19.26
C LYS A 61 0.61 -17.93 -19.38
N GLY A 62 1.72 -17.42 -19.93
CA GLY A 62 1.97 -15.99 -20.11
C GLY A 62 2.79 -15.35 -18.99
N ALA A 63 3.35 -16.11 -18.04
CA ALA A 63 4.19 -15.56 -16.98
C ALA A 63 5.62 -15.32 -17.50
N LEU A 64 6.23 -14.19 -17.13
CA LEU A 64 7.65 -13.93 -17.39
C LEU A 64 8.50 -14.63 -16.33
N ILE A 65 9.53 -15.37 -16.76
CA ILE A 65 10.61 -15.89 -15.91
C ILE A 65 11.91 -15.21 -16.33
N PRO A 66 12.50 -14.29 -15.53
CA PRO A 66 13.73 -13.62 -15.88
C PRO A 66 14.93 -14.55 -15.83
N ALA A 67 15.94 -14.22 -16.63
CA ALA A 67 17.22 -14.92 -16.61
C ALA A 67 17.96 -14.71 -15.28
N LYS A 68 18.61 -15.76 -14.78
CA LYS A 68 19.57 -15.64 -13.67
C LYS A 68 20.71 -14.70 -14.08
N PRO A 69 21.36 -14.01 -13.12
CA PRO A 69 22.47 -13.10 -13.41
C PRO A 69 23.57 -13.73 -14.29
N GLU A 70 23.93 -15.00 -14.06
CA GLU A 70 24.96 -15.71 -14.85
C GLU A 70 24.58 -15.99 -16.31
N PHE A 71 23.29 -15.93 -16.66
CA PHE A 71 22.78 -16.19 -18.02
C PHE A 71 22.30 -14.91 -18.73
N ARG A 72 22.36 -13.75 -18.07
CA ARG A 72 22.06 -12.47 -18.72
C ARG A 72 23.18 -12.11 -19.69
N GLY A 73 22.83 -11.68 -20.89
CA GLY A 73 23.81 -11.31 -21.92
C GLY A 73 24.14 -12.40 -22.94
N LEU A 74 23.66 -13.64 -22.74
CA LEU A 74 23.81 -14.71 -23.72
C LEU A 74 23.03 -14.41 -25.00
N ASP A 75 23.59 -14.81 -26.14
CA ASP A 75 22.91 -14.70 -27.42
C ASP A 75 22.05 -15.94 -27.72
N VAL A 76 21.45 -15.96 -28.92
CA VAL A 76 20.54 -17.04 -29.32
C VAL A 76 21.30 -18.35 -29.52
N SER A 77 22.47 -18.31 -30.14
CA SER A 77 23.31 -19.50 -30.38
C SER A 77 23.81 -20.09 -29.07
N ASP A 78 24.20 -19.25 -28.11
CA ASP A 78 24.59 -19.69 -26.77
C ASP A 78 23.48 -20.53 -26.14
N LEU A 79 22.23 -20.05 -26.17
CA LEU A 79 21.08 -20.77 -25.59
C LEU A 79 20.66 -22.02 -26.38
N GLU A 80 20.91 -22.07 -27.69
CA GLU A 80 20.67 -23.26 -28.52
C GLU A 80 21.68 -24.38 -28.21
N THR A 81 22.91 -24.02 -27.80
CA THR A 81 23.98 -24.97 -27.47
C THR A 81 23.83 -25.57 -26.06
N PHE A 82 23.11 -24.88 -25.17
CA PHE A 82 22.70 -25.44 -23.88
C PHE A 82 21.61 -26.51 -24.09
N ASN A 83 21.68 -27.63 -23.34
CA ASN A 83 20.65 -28.69 -23.28
C ASN A 83 19.33 -28.19 -22.61
N GLY A 84 18.76 -27.11 -23.13
CA GLY A 84 17.57 -26.42 -22.62
C GLY A 84 17.87 -25.02 -22.07
N VAL A 85 16.85 -24.17 -22.07
CA VAL A 85 16.90 -22.85 -21.42
C VAL A 85 17.04 -23.05 -19.91
N PRO A 86 18.04 -22.44 -19.24
CA PRO A 86 18.30 -22.66 -17.82
C PRO A 86 17.07 -22.39 -16.96
N GLU A 87 16.66 -23.39 -16.18
CA GLU A 87 15.56 -23.28 -15.22
C GLU A 87 16.09 -22.83 -13.86
N PRO A 88 15.31 -22.06 -13.08
CA PRO A 88 15.60 -21.92 -11.67
C PRO A 88 15.52 -23.30 -11.01
N SER A 89 16.65 -23.78 -10.47
CA SER A 89 16.65 -24.77 -9.40
C SER A 89 15.71 -24.27 -8.30
N GLU A 90 14.81 -25.14 -7.82
CA GLU A 90 13.64 -24.85 -6.99
C GLU A 90 13.65 -23.49 -6.25
N PRO A 91 12.61 -22.65 -6.43
CA PRO A 91 12.63 -21.29 -5.91
C PRO A 91 12.66 -21.25 -4.39
N ASP A 92 13.64 -20.53 -3.85
CA ASP A 92 13.61 -20.03 -2.47
C ASP A 92 12.29 -19.30 -2.22
N GLN A 93 11.60 -19.67 -1.14
CA GLN A 93 10.25 -19.23 -0.77
C GLN A 93 10.05 -17.70 -0.83
N LYS A 94 11.14 -16.90 -0.72
CA LYS A 94 11.13 -15.43 -0.78
C LYS A 94 10.88 -14.84 -2.18
N ASN A 95 11.13 -15.59 -3.26
CA ASN A 95 10.97 -15.08 -4.63
C ASN A 95 9.66 -15.54 -5.30
N LEU A 96 8.95 -16.53 -4.73
CA LEU A 96 7.62 -16.95 -5.22
C LEU A 96 6.56 -15.84 -5.07
N ASP A 97 6.63 -15.07 -3.99
CA ASP A 97 5.63 -14.05 -3.66
C ASP A 97 5.55 -12.91 -4.70
N ALA A 98 6.64 -12.61 -5.43
CA ALA A 98 6.62 -11.58 -6.47
C ALA A 98 6.00 -12.04 -7.81
N TYR A 99 5.99 -13.36 -8.08
CA TYR A 99 5.44 -13.92 -9.33
C TYR A 99 3.94 -14.20 -9.27
N ASP A 100 3.37 -14.45 -8.08
CA ASP A 100 1.94 -14.76 -7.91
C ASP A 100 1.04 -13.50 -7.83
N ILE A 101 1.59 -12.31 -7.54
CA ILE A 101 0.80 -11.06 -7.35
C ILE A 101 0.08 -10.60 -8.63
N TYR A 102 0.60 -10.97 -9.81
CA TYR A 102 0.06 -10.53 -11.10
C TYR A 102 -1.04 -11.43 -11.68
N ASP A 103 -1.39 -12.54 -11.01
CA ASP A 103 -2.37 -13.55 -11.48
C ASP A 103 -3.55 -13.75 -10.50
N ILE A 104 -3.81 -12.79 -9.60
CA ILE A 104 -4.95 -12.88 -8.67
C ILE A 104 -6.25 -12.54 -9.41
N GLU A 105 -6.87 -13.57 -9.99
CA GLU A 105 -8.21 -13.46 -10.60
C GLU A 105 -9.29 -13.47 -9.51
N VAL A 106 -9.84 -12.29 -9.23
CA VAL A 106 -10.91 -12.08 -8.25
C VAL A 106 -12.25 -12.10 -8.99
N ASP A 107 -13.12 -13.06 -8.68
CA ASP A 107 -14.44 -13.15 -9.29
C ASP A 107 -15.49 -12.28 -8.57
N GLY A 108 -16.69 -12.18 -9.14
CA GLY A 108 -17.77 -11.36 -8.57
C GLY A 108 -18.23 -11.79 -7.17
N LEU A 109 -18.05 -13.06 -6.80
CA LEU A 109 -18.34 -13.54 -5.43
C LEU A 109 -17.25 -13.06 -4.47
N ASP A 110 -15.99 -13.15 -4.89
CA ASP A 110 -14.85 -12.69 -4.11
C ASP A 110 -14.91 -11.17 -3.87
N LEU A 111 -15.30 -10.37 -4.87
CA LEU A 111 -15.53 -8.93 -4.70
C LEU A 111 -16.62 -8.62 -3.67
N LYS A 112 -17.71 -9.40 -3.61
CA LYS A 112 -18.75 -9.25 -2.58
C LYS A 112 -18.20 -9.59 -1.19
N ILE A 113 -17.38 -10.63 -1.08
CA ILE A 113 -16.72 -11.01 0.17
C ILE A 113 -15.79 -9.88 0.64
N LEU A 114 -14.95 -9.33 -0.25
CA LEU A 114 -14.04 -8.22 0.07
C LEU A 114 -14.81 -6.97 0.53
N LYS A 115 -15.94 -6.64 -0.14
CA LYS A 115 -16.84 -5.55 0.27
C LYS A 115 -17.35 -5.76 1.70
N ILE A 116 -17.88 -6.94 2.01
CA ILE A 116 -18.42 -7.25 3.34
C ILE A 116 -17.33 -7.20 4.42
N LEU A 117 -16.15 -7.77 4.15
CA LEU A 117 -15.03 -7.77 5.10
C LEU A 117 -14.45 -6.37 5.34
N SER A 118 -14.45 -5.50 4.32
CA SER A 118 -14.04 -4.10 4.44
C SER A 118 -15.01 -3.29 5.29
N MET A 119 -16.30 -3.62 5.28
CA MET A 119 -17.30 -2.98 6.13
C MET A 119 -17.30 -3.53 7.56
N ASN A 120 -17.10 -4.84 7.72
CA ASN A 120 -17.03 -5.50 9.02
C ASN A 120 -16.24 -6.81 8.94
N SER A 121 -14.94 -6.73 9.25
CA SER A 121 -14.07 -7.90 9.21
C SER A 121 -14.38 -8.92 10.30
N ARG A 122 -15.15 -8.59 11.34
CA ARG A 122 -15.58 -9.51 12.41
C ARG A 122 -16.88 -10.24 12.10
N LEU A 123 -17.50 -10.03 10.94
CA LEU A 123 -18.77 -10.68 10.61
C LEU A 123 -18.60 -12.22 10.58
N ALA A 124 -19.58 -12.91 11.17
CA ALA A 124 -19.57 -14.37 11.24
C ALA A 124 -19.82 -14.98 9.86
N TYR A 125 -19.09 -16.04 9.50
CA TYR A 125 -19.21 -16.67 8.18
C TYR A 125 -20.64 -17.10 7.79
N PRO A 126 -21.49 -17.62 8.71
CA PRO A 126 -22.89 -17.90 8.38
C PRO A 126 -23.69 -16.64 7.99
N LYS A 127 -23.38 -15.48 8.58
CA LYS A 127 -24.02 -14.21 8.19
C LYS A 127 -23.57 -13.77 6.81
N ILE A 128 -22.25 -13.86 6.52
CA ILE A 128 -21.71 -13.57 5.18
C ILE A 128 -22.37 -14.48 4.13
N SER A 129 -22.43 -15.78 4.40
CA SER A 129 -23.11 -16.79 3.57
C SER A 129 -24.56 -16.42 3.25
N LYS A 130 -25.34 -16.02 4.26
CA LYS A 130 -26.73 -15.56 4.07
C LYS A 130 -26.82 -14.30 3.20
N LEU A 131 -25.92 -13.33 3.39
CA LEU A 131 -25.91 -12.07 2.64
C LEU A 131 -25.62 -12.27 1.14
N ILE A 132 -24.78 -13.24 0.79
CA ILE A 132 -24.33 -13.47 -0.60
C ILE A 132 -24.97 -14.70 -1.26
N GLY A 133 -25.84 -15.42 -0.54
CA GLY A 133 -26.53 -16.61 -1.06
C GLY A 133 -25.60 -17.79 -1.40
N THR A 134 -24.48 -17.94 -0.69
CA THR A 134 -23.44 -18.95 -0.98
C THR A 134 -23.22 -19.86 0.22
N PRO A 135 -23.01 -21.19 0.07
CA PRO A 135 -22.80 -22.10 1.19
C PRO A 135 -21.65 -21.69 2.12
N VAL A 136 -21.83 -21.83 3.44
CA VAL A 136 -20.88 -21.40 4.47
C VAL A 136 -19.47 -21.97 4.23
N ASN A 137 -19.36 -23.22 3.82
CA ASN A 137 -18.07 -23.87 3.55
C ASN A 137 -17.35 -23.22 2.36
N THR A 138 -18.08 -22.86 1.31
CA THR A 138 -17.54 -22.13 0.15
C THR A 138 -17.08 -20.74 0.56
N VAL A 139 -17.85 -20.01 1.37
CA VAL A 139 -17.43 -18.70 1.92
C VAL A 139 -16.15 -18.81 2.74
N LYS A 140 -16.06 -19.80 3.65
CA LYS A 140 -14.84 -20.04 4.44
C LYS A 140 -13.63 -20.32 3.55
N TYR A 141 -13.81 -21.17 2.53
CA TYR A 141 -12.75 -21.49 1.57
C TYR A 141 -12.29 -20.24 0.80
N ARG A 142 -13.22 -19.46 0.24
CA ARG A 142 -12.92 -18.22 -0.49
C ARG A 142 -12.23 -17.19 0.38
N ILE A 143 -12.70 -16.93 1.60
CA ILE A 143 -12.04 -16.01 2.54
C ILE A 143 -10.62 -16.48 2.83
N LYS A 144 -10.40 -17.77 3.06
CA LYS A 144 -9.05 -18.32 3.32
C LYS A 144 -8.13 -18.13 2.10
N LYS A 145 -8.65 -18.39 0.89
CA LYS A 145 -7.94 -18.18 -0.38
C LYS A 145 -7.55 -16.69 -0.53
N LEU A 146 -8.51 -15.78 -0.46
CA LEU A 146 -8.31 -14.34 -0.57
C LEU A 146 -7.33 -13.81 0.48
N LYS A 147 -7.43 -14.29 1.73
CA LYS A 147 -6.49 -13.88 2.78
C LYS A 147 -5.04 -14.20 2.46
N LYS A 148 -4.82 -15.37 1.86
CA LYS A 148 -3.49 -15.81 1.44
C LYS A 148 -3.02 -14.98 0.23
N GLU A 149 -3.83 -14.89 -0.81
CA GLU A 149 -3.44 -14.29 -2.09
C GLU A 149 -3.26 -12.77 -1.99
N LEU A 150 -4.17 -12.08 -1.30
CA LEU A 150 -4.17 -10.61 -1.20
C LEU A 150 -3.42 -10.08 0.03
N GLY A 151 -2.83 -10.98 0.83
CA GLY A 151 -2.17 -10.63 2.08
C GLY A 151 -3.12 -9.88 3.04
N ILE A 152 -4.37 -10.33 3.15
CA ILE A 152 -5.38 -9.62 3.94
C ILE A 152 -5.05 -9.69 5.43
N LYS A 153 -5.00 -8.53 6.08
CA LYS A 153 -4.96 -8.37 7.53
C LYS A 153 -6.30 -7.83 8.02
N ASP A 154 -6.91 -8.49 9.01
CA ASP A 154 -8.03 -7.91 9.76
C ASP A 154 -7.47 -6.88 10.76
N THR A 155 -8.06 -5.69 10.79
CA THR A 155 -7.60 -4.59 11.66
C THR A 155 -8.76 -3.67 12.06
N LEU A 156 -8.45 -2.54 12.67
CA LEU A 156 -9.42 -1.53 13.08
C LEU A 156 -9.19 -0.23 12.29
N GLU A 157 -10.29 0.39 11.91
CA GLU A 157 -10.31 1.80 11.53
C GLU A 157 -10.70 2.59 12.78
N LEU A 158 -9.79 3.45 13.23
CA LEU A 158 -9.94 4.21 14.48
C LEU A 158 -10.20 5.69 14.21
N ASN A 159 -10.97 6.31 15.10
CA ASN A 159 -11.08 7.76 15.18
C ASN A 159 -9.90 8.32 15.99
N THR A 160 -8.81 8.66 15.30
CA THR A 160 -7.60 9.22 15.91
C THR A 160 -7.83 10.59 16.56
N GLY A 161 -8.76 11.38 16.02
CA GLY A 161 -9.19 12.65 16.62
C GLY A 161 -9.80 12.48 18.01
N LYS A 162 -10.63 11.44 18.20
CA LYS A 162 -11.17 11.10 19.53
C LYS A 162 -10.15 10.49 20.49
N LEU A 163 -9.02 10.03 19.97
CA LEU A 163 -7.84 9.68 20.76
C LEU A 163 -6.98 10.92 21.09
N GLY A 164 -7.35 12.12 20.64
CA GLY A 164 -6.60 13.35 20.89
C GLY A 164 -5.41 13.55 19.95
N PHE A 165 -5.38 12.87 18.79
CA PHE A 165 -4.34 13.04 17.78
C PHE A 165 -4.87 13.71 16.52
N SER A 166 -4.04 14.58 15.95
CA SER A 166 -4.20 15.15 14.62
C SER A 166 -3.30 14.42 13.62
N ASN A 167 -3.72 14.39 12.35
CA ASN A 167 -2.94 13.81 11.27
C ASN A 167 -2.01 14.87 10.66
N TYR A 168 -0.78 14.47 10.38
CA TYR A 168 0.22 15.32 9.74
C TYR A 168 0.86 14.59 8.56
N LEU A 169 1.26 15.36 7.56
CA LEU A 169 2.10 14.93 6.46
C LEU A 169 3.40 15.73 6.52
N ILE A 170 4.51 15.02 6.49
CA ILE A 170 5.84 15.59 6.28
C ILE A 170 6.28 15.21 4.87
N ALA A 171 6.54 16.21 4.03
CA ALA A 171 7.07 16.02 2.69
C ALA A 171 8.53 16.48 2.66
N VAL A 172 9.42 15.66 2.11
CA VAL A 172 10.86 15.91 2.08
C VAL A 172 11.36 15.90 0.65
N LYS A 173 12.22 16.87 0.33
CA LYS A 173 12.99 16.93 -0.90
C LYS A 173 14.48 16.85 -0.55
N PHE A 174 15.18 15.86 -1.08
CA PHE A 174 16.62 15.73 -0.89
C PHE A 174 17.32 16.60 -1.94
N LEU A 175 18.28 17.42 -1.50
CA LEU A 175 18.92 18.42 -2.36
C LEU A 175 20.10 17.85 -3.16
N ASP A 176 20.78 16.84 -2.59
CA ASP A 176 21.94 16.21 -3.20
C ASP A 176 21.59 14.78 -3.64
N GLN A 177 21.71 13.80 -2.72
CA GLN A 177 21.42 12.40 -2.95
C GLN A 177 20.32 11.91 -2.02
N LYS A 178 19.48 11.01 -2.52
CA LYS A 178 18.51 10.30 -1.68
C LYS A 178 19.27 9.36 -0.72
N PRO A 179 18.96 9.34 0.58
CA PRO A 179 19.51 8.35 1.49
C PRO A 179 19.06 6.95 1.08
N GLU A 180 19.87 5.94 1.42
CA GLU A 180 19.46 4.55 1.27
C GLU A 180 18.18 4.25 2.06
N GLU A 181 17.35 3.36 1.52
CA GLU A 181 16.07 2.98 2.11
C GLU A 181 16.20 2.50 3.56
N GLN A 182 17.27 1.77 3.89
CA GLN A 182 17.54 1.29 5.24
C GLN A 182 17.81 2.44 6.22
N ASN A 183 18.45 3.51 5.75
CA ASN A 183 18.72 4.70 6.56
C ASN A 183 17.42 5.46 6.85
N ILE A 184 16.56 5.60 5.84
CA ILE A 184 15.22 6.18 6.00
C ILE A 184 14.39 5.36 6.98
N LEU A 185 14.35 4.04 6.80
CA LEU A 185 13.65 3.13 7.70
C LEU A 185 14.16 3.27 9.14
N LYS A 186 15.48 3.24 9.34
CA LYS A 186 16.10 3.34 10.67
C LYS A 186 15.77 4.64 11.40
N ALA A 187 15.74 5.76 10.69
CA ALA A 187 15.43 7.06 11.26
C ALA A 187 13.94 7.23 11.57
N THR A 188 13.07 6.60 10.79
CA THR A 188 11.61 6.78 10.90
C THR A 188 10.91 5.71 11.75
N SER A 189 11.40 4.47 11.76
CA SER A 189 10.72 3.35 12.43
C SER A 189 10.73 3.43 13.95
N LYS A 190 11.72 4.11 14.53
CA LYS A 190 11.87 4.26 15.98
C LYS A 190 10.75 5.07 16.61
N ASN A 191 10.27 6.10 15.89
CA ASN A 191 9.24 6.97 16.42
C ASN A 191 7.85 6.35 16.18
N PRO A 192 7.08 6.03 17.23
CA PRO A 192 5.76 5.39 17.08
C PRO A 192 4.68 6.27 16.45
N ARG A 193 4.94 7.57 16.30
CA ARG A 193 4.04 8.55 15.68
C ARG A 193 4.06 8.48 14.18
N VAL A 194 5.15 7.99 13.59
CA VAL A 194 5.26 7.74 12.15
C VAL A 194 4.45 6.50 11.80
N GLN A 195 3.40 6.67 10.98
CA GLN A 195 2.49 5.59 10.60
C GLN A 195 2.77 5.03 9.20
N LEU A 196 3.20 5.87 8.25
CA LEU A 196 3.48 5.48 6.87
C LEU A 196 4.64 6.30 6.31
N VAL A 197 5.54 5.66 5.57
CA VAL A 197 6.67 6.31 4.88
C VAL A 197 6.74 5.83 3.44
N LEU A 198 6.61 6.74 2.50
CA LEU A 198 6.59 6.47 1.06
C LEU A 198 7.77 7.18 0.39
N LEU A 199 8.64 6.42 -0.24
CA LEU A 199 9.70 6.95 -1.11
C LEU A 199 9.09 7.25 -2.48
N THR A 200 9.28 8.46 -2.99
CA THR A 200 8.61 8.98 -4.18
C THR A 200 9.58 9.55 -5.22
N LYS A 201 9.10 9.68 -6.46
CA LYS A 201 9.70 10.47 -7.55
C LYS A 201 8.80 11.64 -7.91
N SER A 202 9.39 12.83 -8.06
CA SER A 202 8.84 14.09 -8.61
C SER A 202 9.24 15.26 -7.70
N ILE A 203 8.28 16.07 -7.24
CA ILE A 203 8.46 17.27 -6.43
C ILE A 203 8.89 17.02 -4.97
N TYR A 204 8.54 15.86 -4.42
CA TYR A 204 9.02 15.37 -3.13
C TYR A 204 9.58 13.97 -3.31
N ASP A 205 10.63 13.66 -2.55
CA ASP A 205 11.32 12.37 -2.56
C ASP A 205 10.83 11.44 -1.47
N LEU A 206 10.24 11.99 -0.40
CA LEU A 206 9.72 11.22 0.73
C LEU A 206 8.44 11.86 1.27
N LEU A 207 7.43 11.03 1.54
CA LEU A 207 6.21 11.40 2.24
C LEU A 207 6.11 10.58 3.53
N ILE A 208 5.98 11.25 4.67
CA ILE A 208 5.86 10.62 5.99
C ILE A 208 4.54 11.05 6.61
N PHE A 209 3.65 10.10 6.88
CA PHE A 209 2.39 10.36 7.57
C PHE A 209 2.55 10.10 9.07
N CYS A 210 2.16 11.08 9.87
CA CYS A 210 2.34 11.07 11.32
C CYS A 210 1.04 11.34 12.07
N LEU A 211 0.99 10.87 13.31
CA LEU A 211 -0.03 11.22 14.30
C LEU A 211 0.62 11.93 15.50
N ALA A 212 0.15 13.13 15.80
CA ALA A 212 0.61 13.90 16.95
C ALA A 212 -0.53 14.67 17.60
N GLU A 213 -0.42 14.91 18.90
CA GLU A 213 -1.45 15.56 19.73
C GLU A 213 -1.57 17.04 19.36
N ASN A 214 -0.47 17.67 18.95
CA ASN A 214 -0.40 19.09 18.61
C ASN A 214 0.87 19.39 17.78
N SER A 215 1.01 20.64 17.36
CA SER A 215 2.12 21.15 16.56
C SER A 215 3.51 20.98 17.22
N SER A 216 3.59 21.17 18.55
CA SER A 216 4.87 21.04 19.27
C SER A 216 5.40 19.60 19.28
N ILE A 217 4.52 18.61 19.40
CA ILE A 217 4.91 17.20 19.36
C ILE A 217 5.35 16.78 17.94
N ILE A 218 4.70 17.29 16.89
CA ILE A 218 5.14 17.01 15.51
C ILE A 218 6.47 17.70 15.19
N GLU A 219 6.73 18.90 15.70
CA GLU A 219 8.04 19.56 15.60
C GLU A 219 9.13 18.71 16.29
N SER A 220 8.87 18.23 17.50
CA SER A 220 9.81 17.34 18.20
C SER A 220 10.04 16.02 17.45
N THR A 221 9.00 15.48 16.82
CA THR A 221 9.09 14.27 15.98
C THR A 221 9.93 14.53 14.73
N LEU A 222 9.77 15.70 14.11
CA LEU A 222 10.57 16.12 12.97
C LEU A 222 12.05 16.23 13.35
N ASP A 223 12.36 16.88 14.48
CA ASP A 223 13.73 17.04 14.97
C ASP A 223 14.39 15.70 15.31
N GLU A 224 13.64 14.75 15.88
CA GLU A 224 14.14 13.39 16.15
C GLU A 224 14.52 12.67 14.86
N ILE A 225 13.63 12.66 13.86
CA ILE A 225 13.86 11.99 12.58
C ILE A 225 15.05 12.64 11.84
N ARG A 226 15.09 13.98 11.80
CA ARG A 226 16.16 14.74 11.14
C ARG A 226 17.49 14.63 11.87
N GLY A 227 17.47 14.53 13.20
CA GLY A 227 18.64 14.40 14.05
C GLY A 227 19.27 13.02 14.04
N ASP A 228 18.58 11.99 13.53
CA ASP A 228 19.12 10.64 13.45
C ASP A 228 20.43 10.64 12.63
N PRO A 229 21.50 9.96 13.11
CA PRO A 229 22.78 9.89 12.39
C PRO A 229 22.67 9.46 10.93
N ALA A 230 21.63 8.69 10.58
CA ALA A 230 21.36 8.23 9.22
C ALA A 230 20.84 9.33 8.27
N LEU A 231 20.27 10.42 8.80
CA LEU A 231 19.68 11.52 8.00
C LEU A 231 20.32 12.89 8.27
N ARG A 232 20.92 13.13 9.44
CA ARG A 232 21.38 14.47 9.87
C ARG A 232 22.37 15.18 8.93
N SER A 233 23.12 14.42 8.14
CA SER A 233 24.12 14.94 7.20
C SER A 233 23.57 15.16 5.79
N ILE A 234 22.32 14.71 5.54
CA ILE A 234 21.69 14.77 4.22
C ILE A 234 21.00 16.12 4.06
N ARG A 235 21.48 16.91 3.11
CA ARG A 235 20.87 18.21 2.79
C ARG A 235 19.48 18.00 2.20
N SER A 236 18.48 18.64 2.81
CA SER A 236 17.08 18.41 2.50
C SER A 236 16.18 19.56 2.94
N GLU A 237 15.10 19.76 2.19
CA GLU A 237 13.97 20.63 2.52
C GLU A 237 12.85 19.79 3.10
N TRP A 238 12.25 20.23 4.21
CA TRP A 238 11.19 19.50 4.90
C TRP A 238 10.00 20.43 5.09
N TYR A 239 8.84 19.95 4.68
CA TYR A 239 7.57 20.65 4.77
C TYR A 239 6.66 19.84 5.68
N VAL A 240 6.05 20.49 6.68
CA VAL A 240 5.08 19.85 7.57
C VAL A 240 3.74 20.52 7.39
N THR A 241 2.70 19.73 7.21
CA THR A 241 1.31 20.21 7.15
C THR A 241 0.41 19.31 7.96
N SER A 242 -0.61 19.89 8.59
CA SER A 242 -1.77 19.11 9.04
C SER A 242 -2.53 18.59 7.82
N ILE A 243 -3.18 17.44 7.98
CA ILE A 243 -4.03 16.85 6.95
C ILE A 243 -5.37 16.43 7.55
N ASN A 244 -6.44 16.56 6.77
CA ASN A 244 -7.79 16.13 7.16
C ASN A 244 -8.24 14.99 6.24
N PRO A 245 -8.30 13.74 6.72
CA PRO A 245 -8.75 12.61 5.92
C PRO A 245 -10.21 12.76 5.50
N ASN A 246 -10.48 12.64 4.19
CA ASN A 246 -11.82 12.67 3.60
C ASN A 246 -12.30 11.28 3.20
N TYR A 247 -11.38 10.43 2.71
CA TYR A 247 -11.67 9.07 2.30
C TYR A 247 -10.52 8.11 2.63
N GLY A 248 -10.88 6.85 2.87
CA GLY A 248 -9.93 5.81 3.26
C GLY A 248 -9.42 6.03 4.68
N PHE A 249 -8.43 5.24 5.06
CA PHE A 249 -7.75 5.40 6.34
C PHE A 249 -6.31 4.89 6.23
N LEU A 250 -5.46 5.36 7.12
CA LEU A 250 -4.11 4.84 7.28
C LEU A 250 -4.12 3.80 8.40
N PRO A 251 -3.76 2.54 8.12
CA PRO A 251 -3.60 1.52 9.15
C PRO A 251 -2.56 1.96 10.17
N LEU A 252 -2.92 1.90 11.44
CA LEU A 252 -2.01 2.30 12.51
C LEU A 252 -0.99 1.20 12.78
N ARG A 253 0.26 1.61 12.88
CA ARG A 253 1.34 0.73 13.34
C ARG A 253 1.07 0.27 14.76
N GLN A 254 1.59 -0.90 15.12
CA GLN A 254 1.35 -1.44 16.45
C GLN A 254 2.01 -0.58 17.53
N GLU A 255 3.18 -0.05 17.20
CA GLU A 255 4.00 0.81 18.06
C GLU A 255 3.24 2.08 18.45
N PHE A 256 2.34 2.58 17.60
CA PHE A 256 1.49 3.73 17.95
C PHE A 256 0.68 3.48 19.23
N PHE A 257 0.31 2.24 19.54
CA PHE A 257 -0.42 1.97 20.76
C PHE A 257 0.47 2.09 22.01
N ASP A 258 1.78 1.95 21.87
CA ASP A 258 2.71 2.09 23.00
C ASP A 258 2.71 3.52 23.55
N ILE A 259 2.44 4.54 22.72
CA ILE A 259 2.35 5.94 23.18
C ILE A 259 1.00 6.27 23.84
N LEU A 260 0.00 5.38 23.75
CA LEU A 260 -1.27 5.56 24.47
C LEU A 260 -1.13 5.24 25.97
N ILE A 261 -0.02 4.61 26.37
CA ILE A 261 0.32 4.29 27.75
C ILE A 261 1.60 5.01 28.17
N ASN A 262 1.56 5.68 29.31
CA ASN A 262 2.73 6.01 30.10
C ASN A 262 3.14 4.79 30.93
N LYS A 263 4.29 4.21 30.63
CA LYS A 263 4.94 3.24 31.52
C LYS A 263 5.69 4.04 32.58
N ALA A 264 5.16 4.11 33.79
CA ALA A 264 5.83 4.73 34.93
C ALA A 264 6.34 3.64 35.88
N SER A 265 7.59 3.75 36.32
CA SER A 265 8.17 2.87 37.33
C SER A 265 7.98 3.50 38.71
N ASN A 266 7.16 2.88 39.56
CA ASN A 266 7.09 3.19 40.99
C ASN A 266 7.50 1.92 41.77
N GLY A 267 8.79 1.81 42.14
CA GLY A 267 9.32 0.63 42.81
C GLY A 267 9.42 -0.61 41.89
N SER A 268 9.28 -1.82 42.46
CA SER A 268 9.43 -3.11 41.77
C SER A 268 8.22 -3.52 40.89
N MET A 269 7.18 -2.69 40.82
CA MET A 269 6.03 -2.89 39.93
C MET A 269 6.01 -1.83 38.82
N MET A 270 5.90 -2.26 37.56
CA MET A 270 5.56 -1.36 36.45
C MET A 270 4.07 -1.07 36.50
N GLU A 271 3.70 0.20 36.69
CA GLU A 271 2.31 0.66 36.53
C GLU A 271 2.14 1.33 35.16
N GLU A 272 1.23 0.78 34.36
CA GLU A 272 0.81 1.36 33.09
C GLU A 272 -0.29 2.39 33.32
N LYS A 273 0.04 3.69 33.21
CA LYS A 273 -0.92 4.80 33.32
C LYS A 273 -1.27 5.31 31.93
N LEU A 274 -2.55 5.39 31.58
CA LEU A 274 -2.96 5.87 30.24
C LEU A 274 -2.65 7.36 30.07
N CYS A 275 -2.15 7.74 28.89
CA CYS A 275 -1.89 9.14 28.54
C CYS A 275 -3.16 9.93 28.25
N LEU A 276 -4.26 9.23 27.97
CA LEU A 276 -5.49 9.81 27.47
C LEU A 276 -6.65 9.53 28.44
N PRO A 277 -7.42 10.56 28.86
CA PRO A 277 -8.61 10.37 29.69
C PRO A 277 -9.72 9.58 28.97
N ALA A 278 -9.59 9.42 27.64
CA ALA A 278 -10.56 8.75 26.79
C ALA A 278 -10.54 7.21 26.89
N LEU A 279 -9.52 6.58 27.46
CA LEU A 279 -9.40 5.11 27.55
C LEU A 279 -9.21 4.63 28.98
N ASN A 280 -9.78 3.47 29.31
CA ASN A 280 -9.38 2.70 30.51
C ASN A 280 -8.50 1.50 30.12
N SER A 281 -7.85 0.88 31.11
CA SER A 281 -6.89 -0.22 30.87
C SER A 281 -7.49 -1.39 30.08
N LYS A 282 -8.76 -1.74 30.31
CA LYS A 282 -9.43 -2.83 29.60
C LYS A 282 -9.68 -2.48 28.14
N GLU A 283 -10.13 -1.26 27.88
CA GLU A 283 -10.37 -0.74 26.54
C GLU A 283 -9.08 -0.64 25.73
N TYR A 284 -8.00 -0.15 26.35
CA TYR A 284 -6.68 -0.14 25.73
C TYR A 284 -6.25 -1.55 25.31
N LYS A 285 -6.30 -2.53 26.22
CA LYS A 285 -5.90 -3.92 25.93
C LYS A 285 -6.70 -4.52 24.77
N VAL A 286 -7.99 -4.23 24.72
CA VAL A 286 -8.85 -4.63 23.59
C VAL A 286 -8.42 -3.95 22.30
N LEU A 287 -8.17 -2.65 22.29
CA LEU A 287 -7.69 -1.93 21.11
C LEU A 287 -6.34 -2.46 20.61
N TYR A 288 -5.40 -2.66 21.54
CA TYR A 288 -4.07 -3.18 21.25
C TYR A 288 -4.12 -4.53 20.55
N GLU A 289 -4.87 -5.49 21.10
CA GLU A 289 -5.00 -6.83 20.50
C GLU A 289 -5.76 -6.82 19.19
N LEU A 290 -6.79 -5.98 19.06
CA LEU A 290 -7.59 -5.90 17.83
C LEU A 290 -6.88 -5.15 16.70
N ASN A 291 -5.90 -4.29 17.00
CA ASN A 291 -5.06 -3.68 15.96
C ASN A 291 -4.12 -4.71 15.29
N ILE A 292 -3.63 -5.68 16.09
CA ILE A 292 -2.85 -6.81 15.61
C ILE A 292 -3.73 -7.72 14.74
N ASP A 293 -4.88 -8.12 15.28
CA ASP A 293 -5.86 -8.96 14.60
C ASP A 293 -7.28 -8.49 14.92
N GLY A 294 -7.89 -7.82 13.96
CA GLY A 294 -9.26 -7.31 14.05
C GLY A 294 -10.29 -8.40 14.35
N ARG A 295 -9.98 -9.70 14.16
CA ARG A 295 -10.84 -10.85 14.46
C ARG A 295 -10.49 -11.59 15.75
N LYS A 296 -9.51 -11.12 16.55
CA LYS A 296 -9.13 -11.73 17.83
C LYS A 296 -10.35 -12.04 18.71
N GLU A 297 -10.38 -13.24 19.28
CA GLU A 297 -11.47 -13.66 20.16
C GLU A 297 -11.41 -12.94 21.51
N PHE A 298 -12.52 -12.34 21.93
CA PHE A 298 -12.59 -11.62 23.21
C PHE A 298 -12.24 -12.50 24.42
N LYS A 299 -12.60 -13.80 24.37
CA LYS A 299 -12.24 -14.76 25.43
C LYS A 299 -10.72 -14.90 25.56
N SER A 300 -9.99 -14.94 24.44
CA SER A 300 -8.53 -15.01 24.45
C SER A 300 -7.89 -13.74 25.01
N ILE A 301 -8.49 -12.57 24.78
CA ILE A 301 -8.04 -11.30 25.35
C ILE A 301 -8.28 -11.28 26.87
N ASP A 302 -9.46 -11.72 27.30
CA ASP A 302 -9.77 -11.83 28.74
C ASP A 302 -8.77 -12.76 29.44
N GLN A 303 -8.48 -13.93 28.86
CA GLN A 303 -7.48 -14.88 29.39
C GLN A 303 -6.06 -14.30 29.40
N LYS A 304 -5.62 -13.67 28.30
CA LYS A 304 -4.28 -13.09 28.17
C LYS A 304 -3.99 -12.05 29.26
N TYR A 305 -4.99 -11.26 29.64
CA TYR A 305 -4.82 -10.16 30.58
C TYR A 305 -5.48 -10.40 31.95
N ASN A 306 -5.86 -11.64 32.27
CA ASN A 306 -6.54 -12.01 33.52
C ASN A 306 -7.77 -11.13 33.83
N LEU A 307 -8.59 -10.84 32.81
CA LEU A 307 -9.81 -10.04 32.95
C LEU A 307 -11.02 -10.94 33.27
N PRO A 308 -12.04 -10.44 34.00
CA PRO A 308 -13.29 -11.16 34.19
C PRO A 308 -13.94 -11.52 32.85
N ALA A 309 -14.51 -12.73 32.76
CA ALA A 309 -15.10 -13.22 31.53
C ALA A 309 -16.15 -12.25 30.94
N GLY A 310 -16.01 -11.93 29.65
CA GLY A 310 -16.90 -11.00 28.95
C GLY A 310 -16.50 -9.53 29.06
N SER A 311 -15.45 -9.20 29.84
CA SER A 311 -14.94 -7.83 29.98
C SER A 311 -14.50 -7.25 28.64
N SER A 312 -13.75 -8.00 27.85
CA SER A 312 -13.26 -7.54 26.54
C SER A 312 -14.40 -7.26 25.56
N LYS A 313 -15.46 -8.08 25.57
CA LYS A 313 -16.65 -7.85 24.75
C LYS A 313 -17.39 -6.57 25.17
N LYS A 314 -17.52 -6.33 26.47
CA LYS A 314 -18.13 -5.09 27.01
C LYS A 314 -17.30 -3.86 26.66
N ALA A 315 -15.97 -3.95 26.81
CA ALA A 315 -15.04 -2.87 26.45
C ALA A 315 -15.11 -2.56 24.94
N TYR A 316 -15.06 -3.57 24.07
CA TYR A 316 -15.27 -3.39 22.63
C TYR A 316 -16.60 -2.69 22.32
N SER A 317 -17.69 -3.11 22.97
CA SER A 317 -19.01 -2.51 22.77
C SER A 317 -19.07 -1.03 23.19
N ASN A 318 -18.26 -0.61 24.17
CA ASN A 318 -18.15 0.80 24.54
C ASN A 318 -17.34 1.61 23.53
N LEU A 319 -16.30 0.99 22.96
CA LEU A 319 -15.39 1.62 22.01
C LEU A 319 -16.03 1.86 20.65
N ILE A 320 -16.86 0.95 20.15
CA ILE A 320 -17.50 1.07 18.82
C ILE A 320 -18.83 1.84 18.83
N ASN A 321 -19.44 2.05 20.00
CA ASN A 321 -20.78 2.64 20.06
C ASN A 321 -20.74 4.17 19.82
N ASP A 322 -21.51 4.60 18.82
CA ASP A 322 -21.67 6.00 18.39
C ASP A 322 -22.14 6.94 19.50
N THR A 323 -23.01 6.46 20.41
CA THR A 323 -23.52 7.23 21.55
C THR A 323 -22.59 7.21 22.76
N LYS A 324 -21.47 6.51 22.67
CA LYS A 324 -20.44 6.44 23.72
C LYS A 324 -19.15 7.07 23.22
N LYS A 325 -18.10 6.26 23.04
CA LYS A 325 -16.78 6.76 22.66
C LYS A 325 -16.67 6.92 21.15
N ASN A 326 -17.23 6.01 20.36
CA ASN A 326 -17.06 5.95 18.90
C ASN A 326 -15.58 6.08 18.46
N LEU A 327 -14.72 5.32 19.13
CA LEU A 327 -13.29 5.33 18.94
C LEU A 327 -12.89 4.28 17.89
N ILE A 328 -13.55 3.13 17.87
CA ILE A 328 -13.48 2.19 16.75
C ILE A 328 -14.58 2.58 15.78
N LEU A 329 -14.22 3.09 14.61
CA LEU A 329 -15.20 3.38 13.56
C LEU A 329 -15.74 2.08 12.97
N ARG A 330 -14.85 1.09 12.74
CA ARG A 330 -15.22 -0.27 12.35
C ARG A 330 -14.05 -1.25 12.44
N PRO A 331 -14.31 -2.54 12.70
CA PRO A 331 -13.39 -3.60 12.31
C PRO A 331 -13.39 -3.73 10.77
N THR A 332 -12.23 -3.67 10.14
CA THR A 332 -12.07 -3.69 8.68
C THR A 332 -10.96 -4.66 8.28
N ILE A 333 -10.72 -4.77 6.98
CA ILE A 333 -9.54 -5.39 6.41
C ILE A 333 -8.65 -4.35 5.74
N ILE A 334 -7.39 -4.73 5.53
CA ILE A 334 -6.49 -4.17 4.53
C ILE A 334 -5.89 -5.29 3.70
N MET A 335 -5.56 -4.99 2.44
CA MET A 335 -4.88 -5.90 1.52
C MET A 335 -3.45 -5.40 1.30
N ARG A 336 -2.45 -6.26 1.48
CA ARG A 336 -1.03 -5.88 1.30
C ARG A 336 -0.49 -6.27 -0.07
N SER A 337 -1.10 -7.25 -0.71
CA SER A 337 -0.64 -7.83 -1.97
C SER A 337 -1.73 -7.71 -3.03
N ILE A 338 -1.94 -6.49 -3.54
CA ILE A 338 -2.93 -6.25 -4.60
C ILE A 338 -2.25 -6.28 -5.98
N PRO A 339 -2.96 -6.69 -7.04
CA PRO A 339 -2.47 -6.54 -8.41
C PRO A 339 -2.36 -5.05 -8.77
N LYS A 340 -1.13 -4.56 -8.97
CA LYS A 340 -0.84 -3.18 -9.40
C LYS A 340 0.49 -3.09 -10.14
N ILE A 341 0.67 -2.03 -10.92
CA ILE A 341 1.95 -1.67 -11.55
C ILE A 341 2.80 -0.87 -10.55
N TYR A 342 2.23 0.18 -9.98
CA TYR A 342 2.86 1.03 -8.95
C TYR A 342 1.78 1.81 -8.17
N ASP A 343 2.18 2.55 -7.14
CA ASP A 343 1.29 3.50 -6.46
C ASP A 343 1.63 4.93 -6.83
N ALA A 344 0.62 5.78 -6.86
CA ALA A 344 0.77 7.18 -7.21
C ALA A 344 0.11 8.07 -6.17
N VAL A 345 0.67 9.27 -6.05
CA VAL A 345 0.04 10.40 -5.37
C VAL A 345 -0.25 11.49 -6.39
N ILE A 346 -1.45 12.05 -6.36
CA ILE A 346 -1.75 13.33 -7.02
C ILE A 346 -1.99 14.37 -5.93
N ILE A 347 -1.32 15.50 -6.06
CA ILE A 347 -1.59 16.70 -5.26
C ILE A 347 -2.30 17.69 -6.18
N ALA A 348 -3.57 17.98 -5.86
CA ALA A 348 -4.34 19.05 -6.48
C ALA A 348 -4.13 20.34 -5.69
N LYS A 349 -3.18 21.16 -6.11
CA LYS A 349 -2.84 22.43 -5.47
C LYS A 349 -3.88 23.48 -5.83
N VAL A 350 -4.43 24.17 -4.86
CA VAL A 350 -5.38 25.26 -5.11
C VAL A 350 -4.62 26.49 -5.57
N ILE A 351 -4.87 26.92 -6.81
CA ILE A 351 -4.31 28.13 -7.43
C ILE A 351 -5.36 29.25 -7.59
N ASP A 352 -6.64 28.88 -7.65
CA ASP A 352 -7.78 29.80 -7.64
C ASP A 352 -8.78 29.32 -6.59
N LYS A 353 -8.75 29.97 -5.42
CA LYS A 353 -9.58 29.60 -4.28
C LYS A 353 -11.07 29.82 -4.56
N ALA A 354 -11.43 30.83 -5.36
CA ALA A 354 -12.81 31.17 -5.64
C ALA A 354 -13.45 30.11 -6.54
N GLU A 355 -12.74 29.67 -7.58
CA GLU A 355 -13.20 28.57 -8.44
C GLU A 355 -13.19 27.23 -7.70
N PHE A 356 -12.18 26.98 -6.87
CA PHE A 356 -12.12 25.76 -6.06
C PHE A 356 -13.32 25.61 -5.13
N ILE A 357 -13.68 26.65 -4.37
CA ILE A 357 -14.82 26.59 -3.42
C ILE A 357 -16.14 26.24 -4.13
N LYS A 358 -16.37 26.75 -5.35
CA LYS A 358 -17.59 26.44 -6.12
C LYS A 358 -17.70 24.98 -6.54
N HIS A 359 -16.57 24.27 -6.64
CA HIS A 359 -16.49 22.92 -7.17
C HIS A 359 -16.02 21.88 -6.14
N LYS A 360 -15.57 22.29 -4.95
CA LYS A 360 -15.03 21.39 -3.93
C LYS A 360 -16.05 20.33 -3.48
N ASP A 361 -17.33 20.71 -3.42
CA ASP A 361 -18.41 19.81 -3.01
C ASP A 361 -18.81 18.81 -4.11
N VAL A 362 -18.27 18.95 -5.33
CA VAL A 362 -18.41 17.94 -6.38
C VAL A 362 -17.60 16.73 -5.95
N GLN A 363 -18.29 15.69 -5.49
CA GLN A 363 -17.70 14.39 -5.16
C GLN A 363 -16.77 13.97 -6.32
N ILE A 364 -15.50 13.67 -6.01
CA ILE A 364 -14.52 13.20 -7.00
C ILE A 364 -14.93 11.82 -7.49
N GLY A 365 -15.77 11.81 -8.53
CA GLY A 365 -16.30 10.67 -9.26
C GLY A 365 -16.58 9.39 -8.46
N ALA A 366 -16.69 8.28 -9.17
CA ALA A 366 -16.95 7.01 -8.52
C ALA A 366 -15.67 6.54 -7.80
N ILE A 367 -15.69 6.59 -6.46
CA ILE A 367 -14.69 5.92 -5.61
C ILE A 367 -14.68 4.42 -5.91
N ASP A 368 -15.85 3.84 -6.21
CA ASP A 368 -15.94 2.47 -6.72
C ASP A 368 -15.30 2.43 -8.11
N LYS A 369 -14.30 1.56 -8.25
CA LYS A 369 -13.79 1.11 -9.54
C LYS A 369 -14.37 -0.29 -9.76
N PRO A 370 -15.39 -0.47 -10.60
CA PRO A 370 -16.01 -1.78 -10.80
C PRO A 370 -14.97 -2.83 -11.20
N GLU A 371 -15.20 -4.08 -10.78
CA GLU A 371 -14.38 -5.24 -11.17
C GLU A 371 -12.92 -5.25 -10.67
N THR A 372 -12.47 -4.24 -9.92
CA THR A 372 -11.13 -4.26 -9.29
C THR A 372 -11.18 -4.72 -7.84
N THR A 373 -10.08 -5.31 -7.38
CA THR A 373 -9.93 -5.80 -6.01
C THR A 373 -10.03 -4.70 -4.96
N THR A 374 -9.66 -3.46 -5.30
CA THR A 374 -9.71 -2.28 -4.44
C THR A 374 -10.65 -1.22 -4.99
N ASP A 375 -10.92 -0.20 -4.19
CA ASP A 375 -11.47 1.07 -4.66
C ASP A 375 -10.43 1.83 -5.49
N LYS A 376 -10.90 2.89 -6.19
CA LYS A 376 -10.05 3.77 -6.98
C LYS A 376 -8.97 4.42 -6.12
N PHE A 377 -9.39 5.05 -5.02
CA PHE A 377 -8.48 5.71 -4.09
C PHE A 377 -8.29 4.86 -2.83
N SER A 378 -7.07 4.84 -2.31
CA SER A 378 -6.76 4.23 -1.02
C SER A 378 -6.84 5.24 0.12
N TYR A 379 -6.55 6.50 -0.16
CA TYR A 379 -6.61 7.59 0.81
C TYR A 379 -6.79 8.93 0.08
N ILE A 380 -7.68 9.78 0.60
CA ILE A 380 -7.87 11.16 0.15
C ILE A 380 -7.85 12.05 1.39
N CYS A 381 -7.08 13.12 1.37
CA CYS A 381 -7.08 14.10 2.44
C CYS A 381 -6.92 15.54 1.92
N ASP A 382 -7.53 16.48 2.63
CA ASP A 382 -7.16 17.89 2.49
C ASP A 382 -5.78 18.10 3.12
N ILE A 383 -4.94 18.88 2.45
CA ILE A 383 -3.60 19.27 2.91
C ILE A 383 -3.52 20.80 3.00
N GLY A 384 -2.81 21.30 4.01
CA GLY A 384 -2.66 22.75 4.23
C GLY A 384 -1.50 23.38 3.46
N ILE A 385 -0.43 22.64 3.15
CA ILE A 385 0.76 23.16 2.46
C ILE A 385 1.28 22.15 1.42
N PRO A 386 1.26 22.52 0.12
CA PRO A 386 0.44 23.60 -0.45
C PRO A 386 -1.05 23.34 -0.16
N ASP A 387 -1.85 24.40 -0.01
CA ASP A 387 -3.31 24.26 0.19
C ASP A 387 -3.91 23.45 -0.96
N GLY A 388 -4.59 22.35 -0.66
CA GLY A 388 -4.99 21.41 -1.69
C GLY A 388 -5.57 20.10 -1.18
N ILE A 389 -5.67 19.15 -2.10
CA ILE A 389 -6.14 17.78 -1.83
C ILE A 389 -5.07 16.80 -2.31
N LEU A 390 -4.76 15.82 -1.48
CA LEU A 390 -3.88 14.71 -1.79
C LEU A 390 -4.72 13.45 -2.06
N TYR A 391 -4.44 12.80 -3.19
CA TYR A 391 -5.03 11.53 -3.60
C TYR A 391 -3.96 10.46 -3.67
N LEU A 392 -4.11 9.39 -2.89
CA LEU A 392 -3.24 8.21 -2.92
C LEU A 392 -4.01 7.04 -3.53
N PHE A 393 -3.45 6.39 -4.54
CA PHE A 393 -4.09 5.28 -5.25
C PHE A 393 -3.09 4.33 -5.90
N SER A 394 -3.57 3.14 -6.25
CA SER A 394 -2.81 2.16 -7.02
C SER A 394 -3.09 2.29 -8.52
N VAL A 395 -2.04 2.30 -9.32
CA VAL A 395 -2.10 2.24 -10.79
C VAL A 395 -2.09 0.78 -11.22
N ILE A 396 -3.18 0.32 -11.85
CA ILE A 396 -3.40 -1.09 -12.23
C ILE A 396 -3.12 -1.28 -13.73
N ASN A 397 -3.33 -0.24 -14.54
CA ASN A 397 -2.98 -0.19 -15.96
C ASN A 397 -2.30 1.14 -16.33
N ASP A 398 -1.64 1.18 -17.50
CA ASP A 398 -0.82 2.32 -17.94
C ASP A 398 -1.60 3.64 -18.11
N ARG A 399 -2.94 3.60 -18.19
CA ARG A 399 -3.78 4.77 -18.41
C ARG A 399 -4.36 5.34 -17.12
N ASP A 400 -4.40 4.54 -16.04
CA ASP A 400 -5.08 4.90 -14.79
C ASP A 400 -4.62 6.26 -14.23
N LEU A 401 -3.32 6.58 -14.27
CA LEU A 401 -2.81 7.85 -13.74
C LEU A 401 -3.40 9.05 -14.50
N GLU A 402 -3.38 9.01 -15.83
CA GLU A 402 -3.88 10.10 -16.66
C GLU A 402 -5.42 10.16 -16.66
N GLU A 403 -6.10 9.01 -16.59
CA GLU A 403 -7.56 8.96 -16.41
C GLU A 403 -7.99 9.63 -15.10
N VAL A 404 -7.31 9.33 -13.99
CA VAL A 404 -7.59 9.95 -12.68
C VAL A 404 -7.28 11.45 -12.69
N LYS A 405 -6.18 11.89 -13.32
CA LYS A 405 -5.88 13.32 -13.47
C LYS A 405 -6.98 14.05 -14.24
N ASN A 406 -7.34 13.54 -15.42
CA ASN A 406 -8.39 14.14 -16.26
C ASN A 406 -9.72 14.23 -15.51
N GLU A 407 -10.07 13.20 -14.73
CA GLU A 407 -11.27 13.19 -13.90
C GLU A 407 -11.24 14.28 -12.81
N ILE A 408 -10.10 14.44 -12.12
CA ILE A 408 -9.91 15.49 -11.12
C ILE A 408 -9.99 16.88 -11.77
N GLU A 409 -9.28 17.13 -12.87
CA GLU A 409 -9.29 18.42 -13.58
C GLU A 409 -10.66 18.78 -14.15
N THR A 410 -11.44 17.76 -14.54
CA THR A 410 -12.82 17.96 -15.01
C THR A 410 -13.74 18.33 -13.85
N SER A 411 -13.58 17.67 -12.70
CA SER A 411 -14.50 17.78 -11.55
C SER A 411 -14.19 18.98 -10.65
N ILE A 412 -12.91 19.31 -10.47
CA ILE A 412 -12.43 20.36 -9.58
C ILE A 412 -11.72 21.43 -10.40
N LYS A 413 -12.22 22.66 -10.34
CA LYS A 413 -11.62 23.83 -10.99
C LYS A 413 -10.77 24.63 -10.01
N GLY A 414 -9.90 25.49 -10.55
CA GLY A 414 -8.99 26.31 -9.75
C GLY A 414 -7.85 25.53 -9.10
N VAL A 415 -7.53 24.35 -9.62
CA VAL A 415 -6.43 23.51 -9.14
C VAL A 415 -5.38 23.26 -10.22
N GLU A 416 -4.14 23.09 -9.78
CA GLU A 416 -3.02 22.60 -10.58
C GLU A 416 -2.59 21.23 -10.04
N LEU A 417 -2.45 20.24 -10.93
CA LEU A 417 -2.13 18.87 -10.53
C LEU A 417 -0.65 18.56 -10.62
N GLU A 418 -0.12 17.97 -9.56
CA GLU A 418 1.20 17.36 -9.56
C GLU A 418 1.12 15.89 -9.18
N SER A 419 1.76 15.04 -9.97
CA SER A 419 1.83 13.61 -9.69
C SER A 419 3.19 13.20 -9.16
N LEU A 420 3.18 12.32 -8.16
CA LEU A 420 4.33 11.62 -7.63
C LEU A 420 4.14 10.11 -7.84
N ILE A 421 5.20 9.43 -8.26
CA ILE A 421 5.23 7.96 -8.33
C ILE A 421 5.86 7.46 -7.04
N ILE A 422 5.21 6.54 -6.35
CA ILE A 422 5.75 5.87 -5.17
C ILE A 422 6.67 4.75 -5.65
N GLU A 423 7.98 4.93 -5.41
CA GLU A 423 8.99 3.91 -5.67
C GLU A 423 8.87 2.76 -4.69
N LYS A 424 8.62 3.08 -3.41
CA LYS A 424 8.58 2.10 -2.34
C LYS A 424 7.78 2.58 -1.14
N ASN A 425 7.02 1.66 -0.56
CA ASN A 425 6.52 1.79 0.82
C ASN A 425 7.61 1.29 1.77
N ILE A 426 8.25 2.21 2.51
CA ILE A 426 9.39 1.93 3.39
C ILE A 426 8.90 1.40 4.74
N LEU A 427 7.80 1.94 5.26
CA LEU A 427 7.31 1.68 6.60
C LEU A 427 5.80 1.89 6.66
N GLY A 428 5.08 0.99 7.35
CA GLY A 428 3.63 1.05 7.46
C GLY A 428 2.92 0.39 6.29
N ASP A 429 1.58 0.44 6.31
CA ASP A 429 0.73 -0.14 5.26
C ASP A 429 -0.10 0.95 4.58
N ILE A 430 -0.35 0.83 3.28
CA ILE A 430 -1.39 1.61 2.59
C ILE A 430 -2.71 0.86 2.78
N GLY A 431 -3.79 1.59 3.08
CA GLY A 431 -5.11 1.05 3.42
C GLY A 431 -5.91 0.50 2.24
N TYR A 432 -5.33 -0.32 1.37
CA TYR A 432 -6.06 -0.92 0.25
C TYR A 432 -7.22 -1.78 0.75
N ARG A 433 -8.42 -1.42 0.31
CA ARG A 433 -9.65 -2.17 0.58
C ARG A 433 -10.65 -1.98 -0.55
N ARG A 434 -11.73 -2.75 -0.51
CA ARG A 434 -12.89 -2.53 -1.37
C ARG A 434 -14.07 -2.14 -0.53
N PHE A 435 -14.34 -0.86 -0.47
CA PHE A 435 -15.39 -0.29 0.35
C PHE A 435 -16.59 0.07 -0.51
N VAL A 436 -17.76 0.08 0.11
CA VAL A 436 -18.96 0.64 -0.53
C VAL A 436 -19.07 2.06 -0.04
N CYS A 437 -18.78 3.04 -0.89
CA CYS A 437 -19.32 4.38 -0.65
C CYS A 437 -20.83 4.29 -0.85
N GLY A 438 -21.58 4.43 0.24
CA GLY A 438 -22.95 4.91 0.13
C GLY A 438 -22.86 6.32 -0.46
N ILE A 439 -23.59 6.53 -1.55
CA ILE A 439 -23.89 7.85 -2.12
C ILE A 439 -24.51 8.74 -1.03
#